data_AF-A0A7C5YRY0-F1
#
_entry.id   AF-A0A7C5YRY0-F1
#
_cell.length_a   1.000
_cell.length_b   1.000
_cell.length_c   1.000
_cell.angle_alpha   90.00
_cell.angle_beta   90.00
_cell.angle_gamma   90.00
#
_symmetry.space_group_name_H-M   'P 1'
#
loop_
_entity.id
_entity.type
_entity.pdbx_description
1 polymer ?
#
loop_
_entity_poly.entity_id
_entity_poly.type
_entity_poly.pdbx_seq_one_letter_code
_entity_poly.pdbx_strand_id
1 'polypeptide(L)'
;MRGRGIEFYTANRRKPPPIPYILMSLAILSLFYPFSHQELMILAMIMLWLGLISLLIARPSSFPQVKNLIKLAHTYQAKAQYPQAERYFCQAIYLLVSQKEFAKASELFEEYFMRYRKIFSPRIQLELCRQLSQRGKYLLSARALELLIKDWDKVYKHHQKLLLEQAYLYLARLYGEKLDLPSLAIDLYFAFLKRFPKSPYRETALYQLQILDQKYKLAV
;
A
#
# COMPACT_ATOMS: atom_id res chain seq x y z
N MET A 1 -11.14 5.14 23.13
CA MET A 1 -9.70 5.27 22.79
C MET A 1 -9.59 5.91 21.42
N ARG A 2 -8.83 7.01 21.34
CA ARG A 2 -8.81 8.00 20.23
C ARG A 2 -8.22 7.42 18.94
N GLY A 3 -8.91 7.68 17.83
CA GLY A 3 -8.41 7.43 16.47
C GLY A 3 -7.29 8.38 16.08
N ARG A 4 -6.43 7.92 15.17
CA ARG A 4 -5.52 8.77 14.41
C ARG A 4 -5.66 8.42 12.93
N GLY A 5 -6.21 9.38 12.19
CA GLY A 5 -6.23 9.38 10.74
C GLY A 5 -4.81 9.45 10.18
N ILE A 6 -4.59 8.76 9.07
CA ILE A 6 -3.34 8.82 8.32
C ILE A 6 -3.59 9.79 7.17
N GLU A 7 -3.00 10.97 7.29
CA GLU A 7 -3.00 12.01 6.26
C GLU A 7 -2.18 11.58 5.03
N PHE A 8 -2.66 12.01 3.87
CA PHE A 8 -2.06 11.77 2.57
C PHE A 8 -0.82 12.67 2.39
N TYR A 9 0.36 12.09 2.20
CA TYR A 9 1.52 12.82 1.70
C TYR A 9 1.50 12.86 0.17
N THR A 10 1.14 14.02 -0.37
CA THR A 10 1.41 14.40 -1.75
C THR A 10 2.92 14.65 -1.90
N ALA A 11 3.58 13.85 -2.74
CA ALA A 11 5.00 14.01 -3.05
C ALA A 11 5.18 15.20 -4.01
N ASN A 12 5.37 16.40 -3.46
CA ASN A 12 5.79 17.56 -4.22
C ASN A 12 7.30 17.44 -4.52
N ARG A 13 7.64 17.04 -5.74
CA ARG A 13 9.03 17.04 -6.23
C ARG A 13 9.45 18.48 -6.50
N ARG A 14 10.09 19.14 -5.54
CA ARG A 14 10.96 20.28 -5.81
C ARG A 14 12.33 19.97 -5.25
N LYS A 15 13.32 19.83 -6.14
CA LYS A 15 14.74 19.81 -5.76
C LYS A 15 15.00 21.11 -4.98
N PRO A 16 15.59 21.09 -3.77
CA PRO A 16 16.02 22.32 -3.14
C PRO A 16 17.09 22.95 -4.06
N PRO A 17 17.04 24.27 -4.30
CA PRO A 17 18.12 24.94 -5.00
C PRO A 17 19.42 24.77 -4.21
N PRO A 18 20.58 24.75 -4.89
CA PRO A 18 21.86 24.64 -4.21
C PRO A 18 22.03 25.82 -3.24
N ILE A 19 22.35 25.47 -2.00
CA ILE A 19 22.57 26.35 -0.84
C ILE A 19 23.64 27.46 -1.03
N PRO A 20 24.60 27.45 -2.00
CA PRO A 20 25.60 28.52 -2.08
C PRO A 20 25.04 29.91 -2.44
N TYR A 21 23.87 29.99 -3.10
CA TYR A 21 23.36 31.28 -3.59
C TYR A 21 22.66 32.12 -2.52
N ILE A 22 22.08 31.49 -1.49
CA ILE A 22 21.40 32.23 -0.40
C ILE A 22 22.43 32.91 0.51
N LEU A 23 23.56 32.25 0.77
CA LEU A 23 24.64 32.79 1.60
C LEU A 23 25.36 33.99 0.95
N MET A 24 25.51 34.01 -0.39
CA MET A 24 26.10 35.17 -1.07
C MET A 24 25.17 36.39 -1.13
N SER A 25 23.85 36.19 -1.26
CA SER A 25 22.90 37.32 -1.34
C SER A 25 22.77 38.10 -0.02
N LEU A 26 22.93 37.44 1.13
CA LEU A 26 22.83 38.07 2.46
C LEU A 26 24.10 38.82 2.87
N ALA A 27 25.28 38.37 2.44
CA ALA A 27 26.54 39.07 2.67
C ALA A 27 26.59 40.43 1.95
N ILE A 28 25.93 40.54 0.80
CA ILE A 28 25.78 41.80 0.06
C ILE A 28 24.77 42.72 0.77
N LEU A 29 23.70 42.18 1.35
CA LEU A 29 22.72 42.96 2.12
C LEU A 29 23.28 43.53 3.43
N SER A 30 24.21 42.84 4.10
CA SER A 30 24.87 43.35 5.32
C SER A 30 25.87 44.50 5.08
N LEU A 31 26.28 44.73 3.82
CA LEU A 31 27.12 45.87 3.45
C LEU A 31 26.30 47.18 3.27
N PHE A 32 24.98 47.07 3.08
CA PHE A 32 24.12 48.23 2.76
C PHE A 32 23.12 48.61 3.88
N TYR A 33 23.01 47.83 4.95
CA TYR A 33 22.10 48.14 6.08
C TYR A 33 22.84 48.12 7.42
N PRO A 34 22.84 49.22 8.19
CA PRO A 34 23.38 49.23 9.55
C PRO A 34 22.38 48.52 10.47
N PHE A 35 22.52 47.21 10.57
CA PHE A 35 21.73 46.41 11.49
C PHE A 35 22.06 46.78 12.94
N SER A 36 21.02 47.00 13.75
CA SER A 36 21.18 47.22 15.18
C SER A 36 21.64 45.93 15.87
N HIS A 37 22.32 46.05 17.03
CA HIS A 37 22.83 44.88 17.75
C HIS A 37 21.73 43.85 18.09
N GLN A 38 20.48 44.31 18.23
CA GLN A 38 19.30 43.47 18.48
C GLN A 38 18.90 42.60 17.28
N GLU A 39 18.99 43.12 16.05
CA GLU A 39 18.59 42.37 14.85
C GLU A 39 19.60 41.27 14.51
N LEU A 40 20.89 41.51 14.77
CA LEU A 40 21.93 40.48 14.69
C LEU A 40 21.67 39.33 15.68
N MET A 41 21.22 39.63 16.90
CA MET A 41 20.83 38.60 17.87
C MET A 41 19.61 37.79 17.41
N ILE A 42 18.61 38.45 16.83
CA ILE A 42 17.40 37.79 16.32
C ILE A 42 17.76 36.83 15.17
N LEU A 43 18.59 37.27 14.21
CA LEU A 43 19.05 36.42 13.12
C LEU A 43 19.86 35.23 13.61
N ALA A 44 20.76 35.43 14.59
CA ALA A 44 21.51 34.35 15.20
C ALA A 44 20.60 33.32 15.89
N MET A 45 19.57 33.79 16.61
CA MET A 45 18.58 32.91 17.24
C MET A 45 17.77 32.12 16.20
N ILE A 46 17.33 32.75 15.11
CA ILE A 46 16.59 32.06 14.02
C ILE A 46 17.46 30.97 13.39
N MET A 47 18.74 31.26 13.14
CA MET A 47 19.68 30.31 12.57
C MET A 47 19.95 29.12 13.51
N LEU A 48 20.04 29.37 14.83
CA LEU A 48 20.21 28.34 15.84
C LEU A 48 18.97 27.45 15.96
N TRP A 49 17.78 28.06 15.89
CA TRP A 49 16.51 27.34 15.85
C TRP A 49 16.35 26.50 14.57
N LEU A 50 16.71 27.03 13.41
CA LEU A 50 16.72 26.27 12.15
C LEU A 50 17.75 25.13 12.20
N GLY A 51 18.92 25.36 12.80
CA GLY A 51 19.91 24.33 13.09
C GLY A 51 19.34 23.20 13.95
N LEU A 52 18.70 23.54 15.07
CA LEU A 52 18.03 22.59 15.96
C LEU A 52 16.89 21.82 15.27
N ILE A 53 16.08 22.51 14.46
CA ILE A 53 15.00 21.90 13.68
C ILE A 53 15.59 20.94 12.63
N SER A 54 16.67 21.33 11.94
CA SER A 54 17.35 20.45 10.99
C SER A 54 17.99 19.23 11.67
N LEU A 55 18.50 19.37 12.89
CA LEU A 55 19.02 18.26 13.69
C LEU A 55 17.90 17.31 14.15
N LEU A 56 16.73 17.86 14.49
CA LEU A 56 15.53 17.09 14.85
C LEU A 56 14.88 16.41 13.63
N ILE A 57 14.98 17.02 12.44
CA ILE A 57 14.52 16.46 11.17
C ILE A 57 15.54 15.46 10.60
N ALA A 58 16.83 15.62 10.92
CA ALA A 58 17.90 14.67 10.65
C ALA A 58 17.78 13.43 11.56
N ARG A 59 16.63 12.75 11.50
CA ARG A 59 16.57 11.34 11.84
C ARG A 59 17.62 10.63 10.99
N PRO A 60 18.47 9.76 11.57
CA PRO A 60 19.36 8.94 10.78
C PRO A 60 18.50 8.18 9.77
N SER A 61 18.70 8.50 8.50
CA SER A 61 18.08 7.89 7.34
C SER A 61 18.63 6.48 7.10
N SER A 62 18.89 5.71 8.15
CA SER A 62 19.06 4.26 8.03
C SER A 62 17.68 3.64 7.91
N PHE A 63 16.95 3.97 6.84
CA PHE A 63 15.82 3.16 6.43
C PHE A 63 16.32 1.71 6.38
N PRO A 64 15.75 0.80 7.18
CA PRO A 64 16.24 -0.56 7.22
C PRO A 64 16.13 -1.11 5.80
N GLN A 65 17.28 -1.48 5.24
CA GLN A 65 17.32 -1.99 3.87
C GLN A 65 16.39 -3.21 3.79
N VAL A 66 15.59 -3.29 2.71
CA VAL A 66 14.63 -4.39 2.49
C VAL A 66 15.29 -5.75 2.73
N LYS A 67 16.53 -5.92 2.24
CA LYS A 67 17.33 -7.14 2.43
C LYS A 67 17.53 -7.52 3.91
N ASN A 68 17.77 -6.53 4.77
CA ASN A 68 17.97 -6.77 6.21
C ASN A 68 16.64 -7.19 6.87
N LEU A 69 15.52 -6.58 6.48
CA LEU A 69 14.20 -6.94 6.99
C LEU A 69 13.82 -8.37 6.59
N ILE A 70 14.05 -8.75 5.34
CA ILE A 70 13.80 -10.11 4.85
C ILE A 70 14.70 -11.11 5.61
N LYS A 71 15.98 -10.80 5.77
CA LYS A 71 16.91 -11.64 6.55
C LYS A 71 16.42 -11.84 7.98
N LEU A 72 15.98 -10.76 8.65
CA LEU A 72 15.41 -10.85 9.99
C LEU A 72 14.12 -11.69 10.00
N ALA A 73 13.23 -11.50 9.03
CA ALA A 73 12.00 -12.29 8.93
C ALA A 73 12.30 -13.80 8.91
N HIS A 74 13.24 -14.24 8.08
CA HIS A 74 13.64 -15.64 8.02
C HIS A 74 14.38 -16.11 9.28
N THR A 75 15.22 -15.29 9.91
CA THR A 75 15.91 -15.72 11.15
C THR A 75 14.93 -15.91 12.30
N TYR A 76 13.95 -15.02 12.47
CA TYR A 76 12.90 -15.15 13.47
C TYR A 76 11.98 -16.34 13.15
N GLN A 77 11.70 -16.58 11.87
CA GLN A 77 10.94 -17.75 11.43
C GLN A 77 11.66 -19.06 11.75
N ALA A 78 12.97 -19.15 11.49
CA ALA A 78 13.79 -20.32 11.82
C ALA A 78 13.83 -20.60 13.33
N LYS A 79 13.71 -19.55 14.14
CA LYS A 79 13.60 -19.65 15.61
C LYS A 79 12.16 -19.93 16.11
N ALA A 80 11.22 -20.22 15.21
CA ALA A 80 9.79 -20.38 15.51
C ALA A 80 9.12 -19.16 16.19
N GLN A 81 9.72 -17.98 16.06
CA GLN A 81 9.20 -16.72 16.59
C GLN A 81 8.30 -16.04 15.55
N TYR A 82 7.16 -16.68 15.28
CA TYR A 82 6.26 -16.30 14.20
C TYR A 82 5.71 -14.86 14.27
N PRO A 83 5.31 -14.31 15.44
CA PRO A 83 4.80 -12.94 15.49
C PRO A 83 5.84 -11.88 15.08
N GLN A 84 7.11 -12.10 15.43
CA GLN A 84 8.21 -11.22 15.05
C GLN A 84 8.52 -11.35 13.56
N ALA A 85 8.60 -12.59 13.06
CA ALA A 85 8.83 -12.87 11.64
C ALA A 85 7.74 -12.21 10.76
N GLU A 86 6.47 -12.39 11.13
CA GLU A 86 5.31 -11.77 10.48
C GLU A 86 5.47 -10.25 10.37
N ARG A 87 5.84 -9.58 11.47
CA ARG A 87 6.05 -8.12 11.48
C ARG A 87 7.13 -7.69 10.49
N TYR A 88 8.25 -8.42 10.41
CA TYR A 88 9.33 -8.09 9.47
C TYR A 88 8.94 -8.33 8.01
N PHE A 89 8.20 -9.42 7.72
CA PHE A 89 7.60 -9.61 6.39
C PHE A 89 6.69 -8.44 6.01
N CYS A 90 5.78 -8.06 6.90
CA CYS A 90 4.88 -6.94 6.66
C CYS A 90 5.65 -5.66 6.35
N GLN A 91 6.65 -5.31 7.17
CA GLN A 91 7.48 -4.11 6.97
C GLN A 91 8.22 -4.12 5.62
N ALA A 92 8.81 -5.27 5.26
CA ALA A 92 9.50 -5.42 3.99
C ALA A 92 8.56 -5.27 2.79
N ILE A 93 7.36 -5.88 2.84
CA ILE A 93 6.32 -5.73 1.81
C ILE A 93 5.89 -4.27 1.68
N TYR A 94 5.62 -3.58 2.79
CA TYR A 94 5.26 -2.15 2.77
C TYR A 94 6.36 -1.30 2.12
N LEU A 95 7.63 -1.57 2.45
CA LEU A 95 8.75 -0.82 1.92
C LEU A 95 8.92 -1.06 0.41
N LEU A 96 8.82 -2.31 -0.05
CA LEU A 96 8.86 -2.64 -1.49
C LEU A 96 7.73 -1.96 -2.27
N VAL A 97 6.50 -1.99 -1.73
CA VAL A 97 5.36 -1.30 -2.34
C VAL A 97 5.57 0.21 -2.39
N SER A 98 6.12 0.82 -1.34
CA SER A 98 6.44 2.25 -1.33
C SER A 98 7.50 2.64 -2.36
N GLN A 99 8.41 1.72 -2.68
CA GLN A 99 9.45 1.87 -3.71
C GLN A 99 8.94 1.52 -5.12
N LYS A 100 7.65 1.17 -5.26
CA LYS A 100 7.02 0.68 -6.49
C LYS A 100 7.62 -0.61 -7.06
N GLU A 101 8.34 -1.38 -6.23
CA GLU A 101 8.88 -2.69 -6.59
C GLU A 101 7.83 -3.80 -6.43
N PHE A 102 6.72 -3.66 -7.15
CA PHE A 102 5.54 -4.52 -7.00
C PHE A 102 5.80 -6.00 -7.31
N ALA A 103 6.68 -6.29 -8.26
CA ALA A 103 7.08 -7.67 -8.58
C ALA A 103 7.70 -8.36 -7.37
N LYS A 104 8.74 -7.75 -6.76
CA LYS A 104 9.39 -8.30 -5.56
C LYS A 104 8.44 -8.31 -4.35
N ALA A 105 7.60 -7.29 -4.21
CA ALA A 105 6.59 -7.26 -3.16
C ALA A 105 5.62 -8.44 -3.28
N SER A 106 5.23 -8.81 -4.50
CA SER A 106 4.34 -9.95 -4.75
C SER A 106 4.99 -11.30 -4.41
N GLU A 107 6.30 -11.47 -4.65
CA GLU A 107 7.05 -12.66 -4.25
C GLU A 107 7.06 -12.82 -2.74
N LEU A 108 7.41 -11.75 -2.04
CA LEU A 108 7.47 -11.76 -0.60
C LEU A 108 6.08 -11.93 0.02
N PHE A 109 5.05 -11.39 -0.62
CA PHE A 109 3.66 -11.60 -0.23
C PHE A 109 3.18 -13.04 -0.45
N GLU A 110 3.62 -13.71 -1.51
CA GLU A 110 3.33 -15.14 -1.72
C GLU A 110 3.85 -15.97 -0.55
N GLU A 111 5.12 -15.77 -0.15
CA GLU A 111 5.71 -16.47 0.99
C GLU A 111 4.97 -16.16 2.29
N TYR A 112 4.74 -14.87 2.56
CA TYR A 112 3.99 -14.42 3.73
C TYR A 112 2.60 -15.06 3.78
N PHE A 113 1.84 -15.03 2.68
CA PHE A 113 0.46 -15.50 2.67
C PHE A 113 0.38 -17.02 2.82
N MET A 114 1.28 -17.76 2.19
CA MET A 114 1.37 -19.22 2.34
C MET A 114 1.65 -19.64 3.78
N ARG A 115 2.45 -18.86 4.51
CA ARG A 115 2.83 -19.17 5.89
C ARG A 115 1.77 -18.74 6.90
N TYR A 116 1.30 -17.50 6.82
CA TYR A 116 0.48 -16.90 7.87
C TYR A 116 -1.01 -16.94 7.56
N ARG A 117 -1.42 -17.05 6.28
CA ARG A 117 -2.81 -16.99 5.82
C ARG A 117 -3.60 -15.86 6.49
N LYS A 118 -3.00 -14.68 6.51
CA LYS A 118 -3.55 -13.49 7.16
C LYS A 118 -3.80 -12.40 6.14
N ILE A 119 -4.84 -11.61 6.42
CA ILE A 119 -5.21 -10.46 5.61
C ILE A 119 -4.19 -9.35 5.82
N PHE A 120 -3.89 -8.67 4.73
CA PHE A 120 -3.02 -7.51 4.67
C PHE A 120 -3.85 -6.25 4.42
N SER A 121 -3.21 -5.08 4.37
CA SER A 121 -3.93 -3.84 4.01
C SER A 121 -4.72 -4.01 2.70
N PRO A 122 -6.05 -3.77 2.65
CA PRO A 122 -6.88 -4.11 1.50
C PRO A 122 -6.38 -3.53 0.18
N ARG A 123 -5.96 -2.26 0.19
CA ARG A 123 -5.43 -1.57 -0.98
C ARG A 123 -4.17 -2.26 -1.51
N ILE A 124 -3.26 -2.63 -0.61
CA ILE A 124 -2.00 -3.27 -0.97
C ILE A 124 -2.25 -4.71 -1.41
N GLN A 125 -3.08 -5.45 -0.68
CA GLN A 125 -3.43 -6.83 -1.00
C GLN A 125 -4.06 -6.95 -2.39
N LEU A 126 -4.99 -6.06 -2.76
CA LEU A 126 -5.55 -6.02 -4.10
C LEU A 126 -4.48 -5.86 -5.17
N GLU A 127 -3.54 -4.94 -4.97
CA GLU A 127 -2.47 -4.69 -5.93
C GLU A 127 -1.50 -5.88 -6.03
N LEU A 128 -1.14 -6.48 -4.90
CA LEU A 128 -0.31 -7.68 -4.87
C LEU A 128 -1.01 -8.88 -5.51
N CYS A 129 -2.33 -9.03 -5.31
CA CYS A 129 -3.13 -10.06 -5.98
C CYS A 129 -3.15 -9.86 -7.50
N ARG A 130 -3.18 -8.61 -8.00
CA ARG A 130 -3.03 -8.32 -9.44
C ARG A 130 -1.70 -8.79 -9.98
N GLN A 131 -0.62 -8.47 -9.27
CA GLN A 131 0.73 -8.90 -9.64
C GLN A 131 0.90 -10.42 -9.62
N LEU A 132 0.33 -11.09 -8.61
CA LEU A 132 0.31 -12.55 -8.54
C LEU A 132 -0.38 -13.18 -9.75
N SER A 133 -1.55 -12.65 -10.14
CA SER A 133 -2.28 -13.15 -11.30
C SER A 133 -1.55 -12.88 -12.62
N GLN A 134 -0.90 -11.72 -12.77
CA GLN A 134 -0.06 -11.45 -13.94
C GLN A 134 1.08 -12.46 -14.10
N ARG A 135 1.52 -13.06 -12.98
CA ARG A 135 2.55 -14.10 -12.94
C ARG A 135 1.99 -15.52 -12.98
N GLY A 136 0.70 -15.68 -13.26
CA GLY A 136 0.04 -16.98 -13.34
C GLY A 136 -0.33 -17.63 -12.00
N LYS A 137 -0.11 -16.94 -10.87
CA LYS A 137 -0.43 -17.44 -9.52
C LYS A 137 -1.91 -17.21 -9.18
N TYR A 138 -2.81 -17.63 -10.07
CA TYR A 138 -4.26 -17.34 -10.00
C TYR A 138 -4.92 -17.90 -8.74
N LEU A 139 -4.62 -19.16 -8.38
CA LEU A 139 -5.22 -19.80 -7.21
C LEU A 139 -4.84 -19.08 -5.91
N LEU A 140 -3.57 -18.71 -5.76
CA LEU A 140 -3.08 -17.99 -4.58
C LEU A 140 -3.74 -16.61 -4.47
N SER A 141 -3.81 -15.89 -5.60
CA SER A 141 -4.51 -14.61 -5.70
C SER A 141 -5.98 -14.73 -5.30
N ALA A 142 -6.68 -15.76 -5.82
CA ALA A 142 -8.07 -16.02 -5.48
C ALA A 142 -8.24 -16.30 -3.97
N ARG A 143 -7.43 -17.18 -3.38
CA ARG A 143 -7.47 -17.49 -1.94
C ARG A 143 -7.19 -16.28 -1.06
N ALA A 144 -6.26 -15.41 -1.46
CA ALA A 144 -6.00 -14.18 -0.76
C ALA A 144 -7.21 -13.24 -0.79
N LEU A 145 -7.87 -13.08 -1.94
CA LEU A 145 -9.06 -12.24 -2.08
C LEU A 145 -10.27 -12.82 -1.33
N GLU A 146 -10.47 -14.13 -1.35
CA GLU A 146 -11.52 -14.79 -0.55
C GLU A 146 -11.39 -14.46 0.93
N LEU A 147 -10.18 -14.58 1.47
CA LEU A 147 -9.92 -14.28 2.88
C LEU A 147 -10.19 -12.79 3.18
N LEU A 148 -9.75 -11.89 2.30
CA LEU A 148 -10.01 -10.45 2.42
C LEU A 148 -11.52 -10.14 2.45
N ILE A 149 -12.30 -10.76 1.58
CA ILE A 149 -13.75 -10.58 1.51
C ILE A 149 -14.43 -11.16 2.76
N LYS A 150 -14.02 -12.36 3.18
CA LYS A 150 -14.61 -13.10 4.29
C LYS A 150 -14.51 -12.34 5.61
N ASP A 151 -13.33 -11.83 5.97
CA ASP A 151 -13.17 -11.14 7.25
C ASP A 151 -13.28 -9.61 7.12
N TRP A 152 -13.74 -9.10 5.98
CA TRP A 152 -13.85 -7.66 5.74
C TRP A 152 -14.62 -6.93 6.84
N ASP A 153 -15.82 -7.40 7.18
CA ASP A 153 -16.68 -6.72 8.16
C ASP A 153 -16.11 -6.76 9.57
N LYS A 154 -15.26 -7.76 9.86
CA LYS A 154 -14.58 -7.93 11.14
C LYS A 154 -13.39 -6.97 11.29
N VAL A 155 -12.58 -6.83 10.23
CA VAL A 155 -11.29 -6.13 10.30
C VAL A 155 -11.37 -4.69 9.74
N TYR A 156 -12.23 -4.46 8.75
CA TYR A 156 -12.23 -3.24 7.92
C TYR A 156 -13.61 -2.57 7.83
N LYS A 157 -14.47 -2.71 8.84
CA LYS A 157 -15.83 -2.12 8.89
C LYS A 157 -15.89 -0.63 8.50
N HIS A 158 -14.85 0.13 8.83
CA HIS A 158 -14.75 1.57 8.58
C HIS A 158 -13.95 1.96 7.32
N HIS A 159 -13.46 0.99 6.55
CA HIS A 159 -12.71 1.27 5.33
C HIS A 159 -13.64 1.54 4.15
N GLN A 160 -13.07 2.09 3.08
CA GLN A 160 -13.77 2.39 1.84
C GLN A 160 -14.38 1.12 1.23
N LYS A 161 -15.71 1.08 1.14
CA LYS A 161 -16.47 -0.05 0.54
C LYS A 161 -16.05 -0.33 -0.90
N LEU A 162 -15.57 0.68 -1.62
CA LEU A 162 -15.09 0.56 -3.00
C LEU A 162 -13.95 -0.45 -3.17
N LEU A 163 -13.07 -0.61 -2.17
CA LEU A 163 -12.02 -1.63 -2.23
C LEU A 163 -12.60 -3.05 -2.10
N LEU A 164 -13.63 -3.22 -1.28
CA LEU A 164 -14.33 -4.50 -1.18
C LEU A 164 -15.06 -4.83 -2.49
N GLU A 165 -15.75 -3.86 -3.07
CA GLU A 165 -16.39 -4.00 -4.38
C GLU A 165 -15.39 -4.45 -5.46
N GLN A 166 -14.22 -3.82 -5.51
CA GLN A 166 -13.13 -4.22 -6.41
C GLN A 166 -12.63 -5.64 -6.13
N ALA A 167 -12.54 -6.06 -4.86
CA ALA A 167 -12.15 -7.42 -4.50
C ALA A 167 -13.15 -8.47 -5.02
N TYR A 168 -14.45 -8.22 -4.86
CA TYR A 168 -15.51 -9.09 -5.39
C TYR A 168 -15.39 -9.27 -6.91
N LEU A 169 -15.36 -8.16 -7.65
CA LEU A 169 -15.30 -8.21 -9.11
C LEU A 169 -14.01 -8.88 -9.59
N TYR A 170 -12.90 -8.61 -8.90
CA TYR A 170 -11.63 -9.19 -9.30
C TYR A 170 -11.56 -10.68 -9.06
N LEU A 171 -12.08 -11.16 -7.91
CA LEU A 171 -12.18 -12.58 -7.62
C LEU A 171 -13.13 -13.30 -8.58
N ALA A 172 -14.28 -12.71 -8.91
CA ALA A 172 -15.23 -13.29 -9.88
C ALA A 172 -14.58 -13.47 -11.25
N ARG A 173 -13.83 -12.46 -11.70
CA ARG A 173 -13.05 -12.53 -12.93
C ARG A 173 -11.99 -13.64 -12.87
N LEU A 174 -11.26 -13.79 -11.77
CA LEU A 174 -10.31 -14.88 -11.62
C LEU A 174 -10.98 -16.25 -11.75
N TYR A 175 -12.15 -16.43 -11.14
CA TYR A 175 -12.91 -17.67 -11.26
C TYR A 175 -13.36 -17.96 -12.68
N GLY A 176 -14.01 -17.01 -13.35
CA GLY A 176 -14.59 -17.24 -14.68
C GLY A 176 -13.55 -17.29 -15.80
N GLU A 177 -12.54 -16.41 -15.76
CA GLU A 177 -11.63 -16.24 -16.90
C GLU A 177 -10.31 -17.01 -16.75
N LYS A 178 -9.82 -17.24 -15.53
CA LYS A 178 -8.47 -17.77 -15.29
C LYS A 178 -8.43 -19.16 -14.66
N LEU A 179 -9.42 -19.48 -13.84
CA LEU A 179 -9.51 -20.77 -13.15
C LEU A 179 -10.53 -21.73 -13.79
N ASP A 180 -11.32 -21.24 -14.76
CA ASP A 180 -12.41 -21.99 -15.42
C ASP A 180 -13.42 -22.58 -14.41
N LEU A 181 -13.79 -21.77 -13.42
CA LEU A 181 -14.78 -22.08 -12.39
C LEU A 181 -15.99 -21.13 -12.52
N PRO A 182 -16.79 -21.27 -13.59
CA PRO A 182 -17.85 -20.32 -13.91
C PRO A 182 -18.95 -20.25 -12.85
N SER A 183 -19.32 -21.38 -12.24
CA SER A 183 -20.35 -21.40 -11.19
C SER A 183 -19.95 -20.52 -10.00
N LEU A 184 -18.68 -20.61 -9.57
CA LEU A 184 -18.17 -19.76 -8.49
C LEU A 184 -18.13 -18.28 -8.88
N ALA A 185 -17.80 -17.98 -10.14
CA ALA A 185 -17.82 -16.61 -10.64
C ALA A 185 -19.25 -16.03 -10.62
N ILE A 186 -20.24 -16.81 -11.06
CA ILE A 186 -21.66 -16.44 -11.08
C ILE A 186 -22.17 -16.19 -9.66
N ASP A 187 -21.92 -17.13 -8.74
CA ASP A 187 -22.30 -17.00 -7.34
C ASP A 187 -21.71 -15.72 -6.71
N LEU A 188 -20.46 -15.42 -7.04
CA LEU A 188 -19.78 -14.24 -6.52
C LEU A 188 -20.34 -12.93 -7.10
N TYR A 189 -20.70 -12.89 -8.38
CA TYR A 189 -21.37 -11.74 -8.99
C TYR A 189 -22.76 -11.52 -8.39
N PHE A 190 -23.55 -12.57 -8.15
CA PHE A 190 -24.83 -12.44 -7.45
C PHE A 190 -24.66 -11.97 -6.00
N ALA A 191 -23.68 -12.51 -5.28
CA ALA A 191 -23.35 -12.05 -3.94
C ALA A 191 -22.95 -10.57 -3.93
N PHE A 192 -22.17 -10.13 -4.91
CA PHE A 192 -21.80 -8.73 -5.12
C PHE A 192 -23.04 -7.84 -5.35
N LEU A 193 -23.92 -8.21 -6.29
CA LEU A 193 -25.12 -7.45 -6.63
C LEU A 193 -26.10 -7.35 -5.45
N LYS A 194 -26.23 -8.43 -4.67
CA LYS A 194 -27.03 -8.46 -3.44
C LYS A 194 -26.45 -7.53 -2.37
N ARG A 195 -25.11 -7.53 -2.21
CA ARG A 195 -24.43 -6.74 -1.17
C ARG A 195 -24.32 -5.26 -1.53
N PHE A 196 -24.16 -4.93 -2.82
CA PHE A 196 -23.95 -3.58 -3.32
C PHE A 196 -24.93 -3.20 -4.45
N PRO A 197 -26.24 -3.12 -4.17
CA PRO A 197 -27.25 -2.88 -5.21
C PRO A 197 -27.13 -1.51 -5.90
N LYS A 198 -26.42 -0.56 -5.30
CA LYS A 198 -26.18 0.79 -5.83
C LYS A 198 -24.70 1.03 -6.21
N SER A 199 -23.91 -0.03 -6.36
CA SER A 199 -22.50 0.10 -6.77
C SER A 199 -22.40 0.73 -8.16
N PRO A 200 -21.39 1.59 -8.41
CA PRO A 200 -21.09 2.06 -9.76
C PRO A 200 -20.68 0.93 -10.72
N TYR A 201 -20.29 -0.24 -10.20
CA TYR A 201 -19.90 -1.40 -11.00
C TYR A 201 -21.03 -2.41 -11.22
N ARG A 202 -22.27 -2.06 -10.85
CA ARG A 202 -23.44 -2.94 -11.02
C ARG A 202 -23.61 -3.39 -12.46
N GLU A 203 -23.56 -2.45 -13.40
CA GLU A 203 -23.71 -2.75 -14.84
C GLU A 203 -22.60 -3.66 -15.35
N THR A 204 -21.37 -3.43 -14.88
CA THR A 204 -20.23 -4.31 -15.20
C THR A 204 -20.48 -5.74 -14.72
N ALA A 205 -20.99 -5.93 -13.50
CA ALA A 205 -21.30 -7.26 -12.98
C ALA A 205 -22.43 -7.97 -13.76
N LEU A 206 -23.49 -7.24 -14.13
CA LEU A 206 -24.59 -7.79 -14.94
C LEU A 206 -24.12 -8.20 -16.34
N TYR A 207 -23.31 -7.37 -16.98
CA TYR A 207 -22.72 -7.68 -18.29
C TYR A 207 -21.83 -8.93 -18.24
N GLN A 208 -21.00 -9.07 -17.20
CA GLN A 208 -20.16 -10.25 -17.02
C GLN A 208 -20.99 -11.52 -16.77
N LEU A 209 -22.09 -11.43 -16.02
CA LEU A 209 -23.04 -12.54 -15.87
C LEU A 209 -23.64 -12.98 -17.20
N GLN A 210 -24.02 -12.03 -18.07
CA GLN A 210 -24.56 -12.34 -19.40
C GLN A 210 -23.52 -13.07 -20.28
N ILE A 211 -22.26 -12.62 -20.26
CA ILE A 211 -21.18 -13.30 -21.00
C ILE A 211 -21.00 -14.74 -20.51
N LEU A 212 -20.97 -14.95 -19.19
CA LEU A 212 -20.82 -16.29 -18.62
C LEU A 212 -22.02 -17.17 -18.98
N ASP A 213 -23.24 -16.67 -18.83
CA ASP A 213 -24.46 -17.41 -19.18
C ASP A 213 -24.47 -17.85 -20.65
N GLN A 214 -24.11 -16.95 -21.58
CA GLN A 214 -24.01 -17.28 -23.01
C GLN A 214 -22.93 -18.33 -23.29
N LYS A 215 -21.74 -18.15 -22.71
CA LYS A 215 -20.60 -19.05 -22.95
C LYS A 215 -20.89 -20.48 -22.47
N TYR A 216 -21.59 -20.63 -21.35
CA TYR A 216 -21.82 -21.95 -20.74
C TYR A 216 -23.19 -22.56 -21.11
N LYS A 217 -24.17 -21.80 -21.59
CA LYS A 217 -25.37 -22.35 -22.26
C LYS A 217 -25.06 -23.01 -23.60
N LEU A 218 -24.01 -22.58 -24.29
CA LEU A 218 -23.57 -23.16 -25.57
C LEU A 218 -22.69 -24.42 -25.41
N ALA A 219 -22.33 -24.78 -24.16
CA ALA A 219 -21.48 -25.92 -23.85
C ALA A 219 -22.26 -27.16 -23.38
N VAL A 220 -23.59 -27.05 -23.28
CA VAL A 220 -24.55 -28.13 -22.93
C VAL A 220 -25.33 -28.50 -24.17
#